data_AF-A0A5K0YW50-F1
#
_entry.id   AF-A0A5K0YW50-F1
#
_cell.length_a   1.000
_cell.length_b   1.000
_cell.length_c   1.000
_cell.angle_alpha   90.00
_cell.angle_beta   90.00
_cell.angle_gamma   90.00
#
_symmetry.space_group_name_H-M   'P 1'
#
loop_
_entity.id
_entity.type
_entity.pdbx_description
1 polymer ?
#
loop_
_entity_poly.entity_id
_entity_poly.type
_entity_poly.pdbx_seq_one_letter_code
_entity_poly.pdbx_strand_id
1 'polypeptide(L)'
;QSFNVPLNNGEFTWSNNRIPPILRRLDCVFLSPEPFSVFPLFSLVLGPRHLSDHASLLLSLLRDRVDTRRARFRFEFWWLCDESFVAAISKWW
;
A
#
# COMPACT_ATOMS: atom_id res chain seq x y z
N GLN A 1 17.04 2.89 14.76
CA GLN A 1 16.37 4.21 14.61
C GLN A 1 15.56 4.16 13.33
N SER A 2 14.27 4.51 13.36
CA SER A 2 13.41 4.53 12.16
C SER A 2 13.65 5.79 11.34
N PHE A 3 13.32 5.76 10.05
CA PHE A 3 13.41 6.90 9.14
C PHE A 3 12.06 7.15 8.46
N ASN A 4 11.80 8.41 8.08
CA ASN A 4 10.59 8.78 7.35
C ASN A 4 10.76 8.47 5.86
N VAL A 5 9.82 7.73 5.30
CA VAL A 5 9.84 7.33 3.89
C VAL A 5 9.42 8.51 3.01
N PRO A 6 10.23 8.91 2.01
CA PRO A 6 9.88 10.00 1.11
C PRO A 6 8.69 9.60 0.22
N LEU A 7 7.84 10.58 -0.10
CA LEU A 7 6.67 10.38 -0.97
C LEU A 7 7.05 10.74 -2.41
N ASN A 8 6.83 9.83 -3.35
CA ASN A 8 7.42 9.95 -4.69
C ASN A 8 6.52 10.64 -5.73
N ASN A 9 5.21 10.73 -5.51
CA ASN A 9 4.26 11.25 -6.51
C ASN A 9 3.36 12.38 -5.97
N GLY A 10 3.77 13.06 -4.89
CA GLY A 10 3.05 14.20 -4.37
C GLY A 10 3.58 14.68 -3.03
N GLU A 11 3.01 15.79 -2.56
CA GLU A 11 3.46 16.46 -1.34
C GLU A 11 2.42 16.40 -0.21
N PHE A 12 1.14 16.39 -0.54
CA PHE A 12 0.05 16.55 0.40
C PHE A 12 -0.82 15.30 0.52
N THR A 13 -1.06 14.87 1.76
CA THR A 13 -1.90 13.72 2.08
C THR A 13 -3.30 14.14 2.48
N TRP A 14 -3.54 15.43 2.71
CA TRP A 14 -4.84 15.97 3.14
C TRP A 14 -5.22 17.26 2.41
N SER A 15 -6.52 17.46 2.17
CA SER A 15 -7.12 18.72 1.72
C SER A 15 -8.39 19.04 2.49
N ASN A 16 -8.63 20.31 2.83
CA ASN A 16 -9.92 20.72 3.41
C ASN A 16 -11.12 20.68 2.44
N ASN A 17 -10.90 20.34 1.17
CA ASN A 17 -11.93 20.28 0.11
C ASN A 17 -12.73 21.59 -0.08
N ARG A 18 -12.13 22.75 0.21
CA ARG A 18 -12.74 24.08 -0.01
C ARG A 18 -12.09 24.81 -1.18
N ILE A 19 -12.67 25.95 -1.56
CA ILE A 19 -12.13 26.87 -2.57
C ILE A 19 -11.81 28.21 -1.90
N PRO A 20 -10.55 28.65 -1.86
CA PRO A 20 -9.35 27.93 -2.28
C PRO A 20 -9.01 26.76 -1.34
N PRO A 21 -8.38 25.69 -1.85
CA PRO A 21 -8.07 24.52 -1.03
C PRO A 21 -6.87 24.79 -0.12
N ILE A 22 -6.95 24.29 1.11
CA ILE A 22 -5.79 24.17 2.01
C ILE A 22 -5.27 22.74 1.88
N LEU A 23 -3.99 22.59 1.56
CA LEU A 23 -3.32 21.30 1.42
C LEU A 23 -2.28 21.13 2.54
N ARG A 24 -2.26 19.94 3.15
CA ARG A 24 -1.30 19.60 4.21
C ARG A 24 -0.79 18.17 4.06
N ARG A 25 0.43 17.93 4.55
CA ARG A 25 1.01 16.59 4.72
C ARG A 25 0.83 16.18 6.18
N LEU A 26 -0.17 15.35 6.43
CA LEU A 26 -0.51 14.90 7.79
C LEU A 26 -0.16 13.42 8.01
N ASP A 27 -0.03 12.66 6.92
CA ASP A 27 0.23 11.23 6.95
C ASP A 27 1.67 10.95 6.53
N CYS A 28 2.34 10.03 7.22
CA CYS A 28 3.70 9.60 6.88
C CYS A 28 3.92 8.14 7.30
N VAL A 29 4.90 7.51 6.66
CA VAL A 29 5.31 6.14 6.96
C VAL A 29 6.73 6.17 7.49
N PHE A 30 6.94 5.52 8.63
CA PHE A 30 8.26 5.28 9.18
C PHE A 30 8.62 3.81 9.02
N LEU A 31 9.83 3.54 8.57
CA LEU A 31 10.37 2.19 8.50
C LEU A 31 11.61 2.09 9.38
N SER A 32 11.81 0.92 9.97
CA SER A 32 13.09 0.60 10.60
C SER A 32 14.12 0.26 9.51
N PRO A 33 15.44 0.20 9.81
CA PRO A 33 16.45 -0.06 8.79
C PRO A 33 16.49 -1.52 8.29
N GLU A 34 16.04 -2.47 9.11
CA GLU A 34 16.13 -3.90 8.83
C GLU A 34 15.47 -4.33 7.49
N PRO A 35 14.29 -3.83 7.11
CA PRO A 35 13.63 -4.16 5.84
C PRO A 35 14.38 -3.74 4.58
N PHE A 36 15.30 -2.76 4.64
CA PHE A 36 16.04 -2.32 3.45
C PHE A 36 16.92 -3.41 2.85
N SER A 37 17.43 -4.30 3.70
CA SER A 37 18.21 -5.47 3.26
C SER A 37 17.36 -6.45 2.43
N VAL A 38 16.05 -6.47 2.67
CA VAL A 38 15.09 -7.39 2.03
C VAL A 38 14.38 -6.72 0.85
N PHE A 39 14.13 -5.42 0.95
CA PHE A 39 13.39 -4.62 -0.02
C PHE A 39 14.17 -3.35 -0.37
N PRO A 40 15.26 -3.46 -1.15
CA PRO A 40 16.07 -2.31 -1.51
C PRO A 40 15.31 -1.32 -2.43
N LEU A 41 14.25 -1.78 -3.10
CA LEU A 41 13.44 -1.01 -4.04
C LEU A 41 12.08 -0.64 -3.45
N PHE A 42 12.05 -0.05 -2.26
CA PHE A 42 10.81 0.45 -1.68
C PHE A 42 10.38 1.77 -2.33
N SER A 43 9.07 2.01 -2.41
CA SER A 43 8.53 3.30 -2.83
C SER A 43 7.24 3.62 -2.08
N LEU A 44 7.02 4.90 -1.77
CA LEU A 44 5.79 5.37 -1.17
C LEU A 44 5.11 6.33 -2.14
N VAL A 45 3.84 6.09 -2.43
CA VAL A 45 3.04 6.91 -3.33
C VAL A 45 1.66 7.20 -2.73
N LEU A 46 1.04 8.28 -3.16
CA LEU A 46 -0.37 8.58 -2.89
C LEU A 46 -1.24 7.67 -3.75
N GLY A 47 -2.20 7.04 -3.09
CA GLY A 47 -3.32 6.37 -3.72
C GLY A 47 -4.42 7.35 -4.14
N PRO A 48 -5.47 6.84 -4.78
CA PRO A 48 -6.58 7.65 -5.27
C PRO A 48 -7.35 8.34 -4.13
N ARG A 49 -7.76 9.60 -4.35
CA ARG A 49 -8.57 10.41 -3.44
C ARG A 49 -10.00 10.49 -3.99
N HIS A 50 -10.86 9.54 -3.62
CA HIS A 50 -12.23 9.49 -4.16
C HIS A 50 -13.30 9.93 -3.17
N LEU A 51 -13.14 9.61 -1.89
CA LEU A 51 -14.23 9.74 -0.91
C LEU A 51 -13.80 10.40 0.42
N SER A 52 -12.51 10.67 0.61
CA SER A 52 -11.96 11.27 1.83
C SER A 52 -11.17 12.53 1.49
N ASP A 53 -11.12 13.44 2.46
CA ASP A 53 -10.17 14.54 2.53
C ASP A 53 -8.71 14.08 2.63
N HIS A 54 -8.46 12.83 2.99
CA HIS A 54 -7.14 12.18 2.96
C HIS A 54 -6.91 11.36 1.67
N ALA A 55 -5.66 11.33 1.20
CA ALA A 55 -5.18 10.30 0.28
C ALA A 55 -4.53 9.16 1.05
N SER A 56 -4.89 7.94 0.65
CA SER A 56 -4.21 6.74 1.11
C SER A 56 -2.73 6.78 0.74
N LEU A 57 -1.88 6.26 1.62
CA LEU A 57 -0.47 6.05 1.36
C LEU A 57 -0.24 4.59 0.95
N LEU A 58 0.36 4.39 -0.22
CA LEU A 58 0.67 3.09 -0.78
C LEU A 58 2.18 2.86 -0.72
N LEU A 59 2.60 1.99 0.19
CA LEU A 59 3.98 1.54 0.32
C LEU A 59 4.19 0.27 -0.51
N SER A 60 4.99 0.36 -1.56
CA SER A 60 5.47 -0.79 -2.31
C SER A 60 6.80 -1.26 -1.73
N LEU A 61 6.89 -2.56 -1.44
CA LEU A 61 8.10 -3.23 -0.98
C LEU A 61 8.52 -4.25 -2.05
N LEU A 62 9.32 -3.82 -3.02
CA LEU A 62 9.81 -4.71 -4.07
C LEU A 62 11.11 -5.39 -3.64
N ARG A 63 11.15 -6.71 -3.84
CA ARG A 63 12.37 -7.52 -3.69
C ARG A 63 13.04 -7.62 -5.05
N ASP A 64 14.35 -7.35 -5.10
CA ASP A 64 15.18 -7.36 -6.32
C ASP A 64 15.24 -8.74 -7.00
N ARG A 65 14.90 -9.79 -6.25
CA ARG A 65 14.64 -11.13 -6.78
C ARG A 65 13.29 -11.59 -6.25
N VAL A 66 12.32 -11.78 -7.15
CA VAL A 66 11.17 -12.63 -6.87
C VAL A 66 11.75 -14.00 -6.60
N ASP A 67 11.94 -14.33 -5.33
CA ASP A 67 12.27 -15.68 -4.92
C ASP A 67 11.02 -16.48 -5.32
N THR A 68 11.07 -17.12 -6.48
CA THR A 68 10.03 -18.00 -7.02
C THR A 68 9.90 -19.27 -6.19
N ARG A 69 10.13 -19.18 -4.87
CA ARG A 69 9.65 -20.15 -3.90
C ARG A 69 8.16 -20.24 -4.14
N ARG A 70 7.76 -21.37 -4.74
CA ARG A 70 6.39 -21.82 -4.98
C ARG A 70 5.47 -21.11 -4.01
N ALA A 71 4.69 -20.16 -4.52
CA ALA A 71 3.73 -19.43 -3.72
C ALA A 71 2.90 -20.48 -2.98
N ARG A 72 3.12 -20.61 -1.67
CA ARG A 72 2.34 -21.54 -0.87
C ARG A 72 0.95 -20.95 -0.83
N PHE A 73 -0.03 -21.69 -1.33
CA PHE A 73 -1.42 -21.31 -1.17
C PHE A 73 -1.67 -21.03 0.32
N ARG A 74 -2.09 -19.80 0.63
CA ARG A 74 -2.55 -19.41 1.95
C ARG A 74 -4.02 -19.09 1.80
N PHE A 75 -4.82 -19.74 2.63
CA PHE A 75 -6.25 -19.49 2.71
C PHE A 75 -6.49 -18.48 3.81
N GLU A 76 -7.26 -17.43 3.50
CA GLU A 76 -7.66 -16.42 4.46
C GLU A 76 -9.17 -16.52 4.72
N PHE A 77 -9.57 -16.46 5.98
CA PHE A 77 -10.96 -16.75 6.38
C PHE A 77 -11.97 -15.77 5.76
N TRP A 78 -11.60 -14.51 5.60
CA TRP A 78 -12.47 -13.47 5.01
C TRP A 78 -12.81 -13.71 3.55
N TRP A 79 -12.09 -14.56 2.83
CA TRP A 79 -12.48 -14.95 1.47
C TRP A 79 -13.83 -15.67 1.45
N LEU A 80 -14.22 -16.34 2.54
CA LEU A 80 -15.55 -16.94 2.67
C LEU A 80 -16.67 -15.91 2.83
N CYS A 81 -16.33 -14.66 3.20
CA CYS A 81 -17.30 -13.59 3.26
C CYS A 81 -17.66 -13.04 1.88
N ASP A 82 -16.87 -13.36 0.85
CA ASP A 82 -17.17 -13.03 -0.53
C ASP A 82 -17.93 -14.19 -1.18
N GLU A 83 -19.21 -13.97 -1.49
CA GLU A 83 -20.08 -14.97 -2.13
C GLU A 83 -19.51 -15.48 -3.47
N SER A 84 -18.68 -14.68 -4.15
CA SER A 84 -18.06 -15.04 -5.42
C SER A 84 -16.85 -15.95 -5.27
N PHE A 85 -16.27 -16.06 -4.07
CA PHE A 85 -15.01 -16.78 -3.84
C PHE A 85 -15.12 -18.27 -4.19
N VAL A 86 -16.20 -18.93 -3.74
CA VAL A 86 -16.42 -20.37 -4.00
C VAL A 86 -16.47 -20.63 -5.50
N ALA A 87 -17.17 -19.78 -6.26
CA ALA A 87 -17.26 -19.90 -7.71
C ALA A 87 -15.91 -19.60 -8.41
N ALA A 88 -15.13 -18.65 -7.88
CA ALA A 88 -13.81 -18.30 -8.43
C ALA A 88 -12.79 -19.43 -8.26
N ILE A 89 -12.79 -20.12 -7.12
CA ILE A 89 -11.92 -21.26 -6.85
C ILE A 89 -12.12 -22.38 -7.88
N SER A 90 -13.37 -22.73 -8.22
CA SER A 90 -13.68 -23.75 -9.23
C SER A 90 -13.21 -23.41 -10.64
N LYS A 91 -12.95 -22.12 -10.93
CA LYS A 91 -12.47 -21.67 -12.24
C LYS A 91 -10.94 -21.63 -12.34
N TRP A 92 -10.25 -21.50 -11.21
CA TRP A 92 -8.79 -21.31 -11.16
C TRP A 92 -8.02 -22.60 -10.88
N TRP A 93 -8.67 -23.61 -10.31
CA TRP A 93 -8.16 -24.98 -10.17
C TRP A 93 -8.44 -25.83 -11.42
#